data_AF-A0A536PIU1-F1
#
_entry.id   AF-A0A536PIU1-F1
#
_cell.length_a   1.000
_cell.length_b   1.000
_cell.length_c   1.000
_cell.angle_alpha   90.00
_cell.angle_beta   90.00
_cell.angle_gamma   90.00
#
_symmetry.space_group_name_H-M   'P 1'
#
loop_
_entity.id
_entity.type
_entity.pdbx_description
1 polymer ?
#
loop_
_entity_poly.entity_id
_entity_poly.type
_entity_poly.pdbx_seq_one_letter_code
_entity_poly.pdbx_strand_id
1 'polypeptide(L)'
;MPRFVARVLIRPKAEIRDPQGEAISGALRSLGHEIADVRTGKEILVSFDAADERAARDEAARMGDELLANPVIESYAVEVEAVRTEAHA
;
A
#
# COMPACT_ATOMS: atom_id res chain seq x y z
N MET A 1 0.61 -19.15 -16.09
CA MET A 1 1.25 -18.34 -15.03
C MET A 1 0.19 -18.10 -13.97
N PRO A 2 0.47 -18.35 -12.68
CA PRO A 2 -0.47 -18.03 -11.61
C PRO A 2 -0.80 -16.54 -11.58
N ARG A 3 -2.02 -16.23 -11.15
CA ARG A 3 -2.47 -14.86 -10.92
C ARG A 3 -2.15 -14.43 -9.50
N PHE A 4 -1.69 -13.20 -9.35
CA PHE A 4 -1.42 -12.57 -8.06
C PHE A 4 -2.19 -11.26 -7.94
N VAL A 5 -2.44 -10.85 -6.70
CA VAL A 5 -2.82 -9.49 -6.34
C VAL A 5 -1.67 -8.91 -5.54
N ALA A 6 -1.09 -7.82 -6.03
CA ALA A 6 -0.17 -6.99 -5.26
C ALA A 6 -0.94 -5.85 -4.60
N ARG A 7 -0.71 -5.69 -3.30
CA ARG A 7 -1.16 -4.57 -2.50
C ARG A 7 0.02 -3.63 -2.27
N VAL A 8 -0.05 -2.46 -2.88
CA VAL A 8 0.98 -1.42 -2.80
C VAL A 8 0.49 -0.33 -1.84
N LEU A 9 1.11 -0.29 -0.66
CA LEU A 9 0.77 0.62 0.42
C LEU A 9 1.68 1.85 0.38
N ILE A 10 1.16 2.99 -0.09
CA ILE A 10 1.91 4.22 -0.29
C ILE A 10 1.63 5.20 0.83
N ARG A 11 2.66 5.81 1.41
CA ARG A 11 2.55 6.81 2.47
C ARG A 11 3.52 7.95 2.19
N PRO A 12 3.20 9.21 2.58
CA PRO A 12 4.21 10.26 2.59
C PRO A 12 5.42 9.81 3.43
N LYS A 13 6.63 10.23 3.07
CA LYS A 13 7.82 9.98 3.91
C LYS A 13 7.69 10.66 5.26
N ALA A 14 8.41 10.18 6.27
CA ALA A 14 8.26 10.64 7.65
C ALA A 14 8.50 12.15 7.80
N GLU A 15 9.40 12.72 6.99
CA GLU A 15 9.76 14.14 6.99
C GLU A 15 8.71 15.01 6.26
N ILE A 16 7.80 14.38 5.52
CA ILE A 16 6.74 15.05 4.78
C ILE A 16 5.51 15.18 5.68
N ARG A 17 5.04 16.41 5.79
CA ARG A 17 3.83 16.77 6.51
C ARG A 17 2.61 16.12 5.89
N ASP A 18 1.75 15.55 6.73
CA ASP A 18 0.47 14.94 6.35
C ASP A 18 -0.71 15.67 7.02
N PRO A 19 -1.26 16.72 6.37
CA PRO A 19 -2.38 17.48 6.93
C PRO A 19 -3.65 16.64 7.16
N GLN A 20 -3.86 15.55 6.40
CA GLN A 20 -5.02 14.69 6.57
C GLN A 20 -4.87 13.82 7.82
N GLY A 21 -3.67 13.27 8.03
CA GLY A 21 -3.31 12.54 9.25
C GLY A 21 -3.45 13.40 10.50
N GLU A 22 -2.96 14.66 10.45
CA GLU A 22 -3.12 15.65 11.52
C GLU A 22 -4.59 15.88 11.87
N ALA A 23 -5.46 16.07 10.87
CA ALA A 23 -6.89 16.29 11.07
C ALA A 23 -7.58 15.08 11.72
N ILE A 24 -7.28 13.86 11.23
CA ILE A 24 -7.85 12.62 11.78
C ILE A 24 -7.35 12.39 13.21
N SER A 25 -6.07 12.65 13.48
CA SER A 25 -5.50 12.58 14.83
C SER A 25 -6.23 13.49 15.81
N GLY A 26 -6.48 14.74 15.41
CA GLY A 26 -7.29 15.68 16.20
C GLY A 26 -8.71 15.18 16.47
N ALA A 27 -9.37 14.63 15.46
CA ALA A 27 -10.70 14.05 15.60
C ALA A 27 -10.72 12.86 16.58
N LEU A 28 -9.80 11.90 16.44
CA LEU A 28 -9.69 10.74 17.33
C LEU A 28 -9.46 11.15 18.79
N ARG A 29 -8.57 12.12 19.03
CA ARG A 29 -8.33 12.65 20.38
C ARG A 29 -9.57 13.34 20.95
N SER A 30 -10.31 14.09 20.14
CA SER A 30 -11.56 14.73 20.57
C SER A 30 -12.66 13.73 20.97
N LEU A 31 -12.61 12.52 20.40
CA LEU A 31 -13.48 11.39 20.74
C LEU A 31 -13.00 10.59 21.96
N GLY A 32 -11.89 10.98 22.59
CA GLY A 32 -11.35 10.35 23.79
C GLY A 32 -10.43 9.15 23.53
N HIS A 33 -9.95 8.96 22.29
CA HIS A 33 -8.97 7.93 21.98
C HIS A 33 -7.55 8.38 22.32
N GLU A 34 -6.86 7.58 23.14
CA GLU A 34 -5.42 7.72 23.39
C GLU A 34 -4.62 7.14 22.22
N ILE A 35 -4.05 8.02 21.39
CA ILE A 35 -3.30 7.66 20.18
C ILE A 35 -1.92 8.34 20.12
N ALA A 36 -0.92 7.61 19.62
CA ALA A 36 0.42 8.13 19.45
C ALA A 36 0.56 8.99 18.17
N ASP A 37 0.15 8.44 17.02
CA ASP A 37 0.28 9.09 15.71
C ASP A 37 -0.77 8.57 14.71
N VAL A 38 -1.05 9.37 13.68
CA VAL A 38 -1.90 8.98 12.54
C VAL A 38 -1.24 9.43 11.26
N ARG A 39 -1.06 8.48 10.35
CA ARG A 39 -0.55 8.71 8.99
C ARG A 39 -1.56 8.19 8.00
N THR A 40 -1.88 9.01 7.01
CA THR A 40 -2.70 8.62 5.87
C THR A 40 -1.83 8.23 4.70
N GLY A 41 -2.44 7.49 3.77
CA GLY A 41 -1.76 6.93 2.62
C GLY A 41 -2.76 6.38 1.62
N LYS A 42 -2.23 5.81 0.54
CA LYS A 42 -3.00 5.17 -0.52
C LYS A 42 -2.74 3.67 -0.47
N GLU A 43 -3.76 2.91 -0.83
CA GLU A 43 -3.65 1.50 -1.16
C GLU A 43 -3.98 1.33 -2.63
N ILE A 44 -3.09 0.67 -3.36
CA ILE A 44 -3.32 0.31 -4.78
C ILE A 44 -3.25 -1.20 -4.89
N LEU A 45 -4.34 -1.80 -5.37
CA LEU A 45 -4.42 -3.23 -5.65
C LEU A 45 -4.19 -3.47 -7.14
N VAL A 46 -3.18 -4.28 -7.48
CA VAL A 46 -2.84 -4.61 -8.86
C VAL A 46 -2.96 -6.12 -9.05
N SER A 47 -3.84 -6.55 -9.95
CA SER A 47 -3.98 -7.96 -10.33
C SER A 47 -3.20 -8.23 -11.62
N PHE A 48 -2.31 -9.21 -11.61
CA PHE A 48 -1.49 -9.58 -12.78
C PHE A 48 -1.00 -11.02 -12.69
N ASP A 49 -0.58 -11.58 -13.82
CA ASP A 49 -0.03 -12.94 -13.87
C ASP A 49 1.51 -12.89 -13.72
N ALA A 50 2.07 -13.75 -12.87
CA ALA A 50 3.52 -13.84 -12.65
C ALA A 50 3.96 -15.31 -12.58
N ALA A 51 5.26 -15.58 -12.70
CA ALA A 51 5.77 -16.95 -12.69
C ALA A 51 5.61 -17.61 -11.30
N ASP A 52 5.93 -16.84 -10.26
CA ASP A 52 5.87 -17.22 -8.85
C ASP A 52 5.73 -15.95 -7.98
N GLU A 53 5.67 -16.15 -6.66
CA GLU A 53 5.51 -15.06 -5.69
C GLU A 53 6.68 -14.06 -5.72
N ARG A 54 7.91 -14.54 -5.99
CA ARG A 54 9.08 -13.65 -6.07
C ARG A 54 8.98 -12.76 -7.31
N ALA A 55 8.67 -13.34 -8.47
CA ALA A 55 8.45 -12.59 -9.70
C ALA A 55 7.31 -11.58 -9.54
N ALA A 56 6.26 -11.94 -8.80
CA ALA A 56 5.16 -11.02 -8.47
C ALA A 56 5.65 -9.83 -7.61
N ARG A 57 6.43 -10.09 -6.56
CA ARG A 57 7.02 -9.01 -5.74
C ARG A 57 7.91 -8.09 -6.55
N ASP A 58 8.79 -8.66 -7.37
CA ASP A 58 9.74 -7.89 -8.19
C ASP A 58 9.00 -6.99 -9.21
N GLU A 59 7.93 -7.50 -9.83
CA GLU A 59 7.10 -6.73 -10.75
C GLU A 59 6.32 -5.62 -10.03
N ALA A 60 5.71 -5.92 -8.89
CA ALA A 60 4.99 -4.92 -8.11
C ALA A 60 5.92 -3.82 -7.54
N ALA A 61 7.16 -4.16 -7.19
CA ALA A 61 8.18 -3.18 -6.83
C ALA A 61 8.55 -2.27 -8.01
N ARG A 62 8.75 -2.85 -9.22
CA ARG A 62 8.97 -2.04 -10.43
C ARG A 62 7.83 -1.05 -10.68
N MET A 63 6.57 -1.51 -10.61
CA MET A 63 5.41 -0.63 -10.72
C MET A 63 5.42 0.48 -9.66
N GLY A 64 5.79 0.11 -8.43
CA GLY A 64 6.02 1.02 -7.29
C GLY A 64 6.97 2.17 -7.64
N ASP A 65 8.15 1.83 -8.14
CA ASP A 65 9.23 2.77 -8.47
C ASP A 65 8.94 3.62 -9.72
N GLU A 66 8.30 3.04 -10.73
CA GLU A 66 8.08 3.69 -12.02
C GLU A 66 6.89 4.67 -12.02
N LEU A 67 5.83 4.38 -11.25
CA LEU A 67 4.58 5.12 -11.37
C LEU A 67 3.83 5.29 -10.05
N LEU A 68 3.70 4.22 -9.25
CA LEU A 68 2.69 4.21 -8.20
C LEU A 68 3.04 5.13 -7.03
N ALA A 69 4.33 5.27 -6.70
CA ALA A 69 4.79 6.16 -5.63
C ALA A 69 5.65 7.29 -6.19
N ASN A 70 5.46 8.51 -5.68
CA ASN A 70 6.38 9.60 -5.95
C ASN A 70 7.66 9.43 -5.11
N PRO A 71 8.85 9.17 -5.72
CA PRO A 71 10.06 8.84 -4.97
C PRO A 71 10.61 10.00 -4.15
N VAL A 72 10.19 11.24 -4.41
CA VAL A 72 10.66 12.42 -3.66
C VAL A 72 9.94 12.49 -2.31
N ILE A 73 8.61 12.37 -2.32
CA ILE A 73 7.75 12.68 -1.15
C ILE A 73 7.02 11.48 -0.55
N GLU A 74 6.97 10.35 -1.25
CA GLU A 74 6.28 9.14 -0.81
C GLU A 74 7.26 7.98 -0.66
N SER A 75 6.85 7.00 0.14
CA SER A 75 7.46 5.68 0.29
C SER A 75 6.35 4.64 0.14
N TYR A 76 6.69 3.43 -0.27
CA TYR A 76 5.70 2.37 -0.41
C TYR A 76 6.22 1.03 0.12
N ALA A 77 5.28 0.15 0.42
CA ALA A 77 5.51 -1.25 0.74
C ALA A 77 4.64 -2.13 -0.17
N VAL A 78 5.12 -3.33 -0.47
CA VAL A 78 4.42 -4.28 -1.35
C VAL A 78 4.14 -5.57 -0.60
N GLU A 79 2.88 -5.99 -0.63
CA GLU A 79 2.43 -7.32 -0.24
C GLU A 79 1.88 -8.00 -1.49
N VAL A 80 2.13 -9.30 -1.68
CA VAL A 80 1.57 -10.06 -2.81
C VAL A 80 0.90 -11.32 -2.32
N GLU A 81 -0.22 -11.67 -2.94
CA GLU A 81 -0.97 -12.88 -2.63
C GLU A 81 -1.36 -13.59 -3.93
N ALA A 82 -1.21 -14.92 -3.95
CA ALA A 82 -1.69 -15.73 -5.07
C ALA A 82 -3.23 -15.79 -5.04
N VAL A 83 -3.86 -15.49 -6.16
CA VAL A 83 -5.31 -15.65 -6.31
C VAL A 83 -5.60 -17.14 -6.43
N ARG A 84 -6.22 -17.71 -5.39
CA ARG A 84 -6.84 -19.02 -5.51
C ARG A 84 -8.10 -18.84 -6.33
N THR A 85 -8.10 -19.35 -7.55
CA THR A 85 -9.35 -19.50 -8.30
C THR A 85 -10.19 -20.52 -7.53
N GLU A 86 -11.23 -20.06 -6.85
CA GLU A 86 -12.29 -20.97 -6.41
C GLU A 86 -12.91 -21.55 -7.69
N ALA A 87 -12.61 -22.83 -7.94
CA ALA A 87 -13.37 -23.61 -8.90
C ALA A 87 -14.79 -23.72 -8.31
N HIS A 88 -15.70 -22.86 -8.77
CA HIS A 88 -17.12 -23.06 -8.53
C HIS A 88 -17.50 -24.44 -9.08
N ALA A 89 -17.77 -25.34 -8.14
CA ALA A 89 -18.39 -26.64 -8.36
C ALA A 89 -19.88 -26.50 -8.70
#